data_AF-B3QT05-F1
#
_entry.id   AF-B3QT05-F1
#
_cell.length_a   1.000
_cell.length_b   1.000
_cell.length_c   1.000
_cell.angle_alpha   90.00
_cell.angle_beta   90.00
_cell.angle_gamma   90.00
#
_symmetry.space_group_name_H-M   'P 1'
#
loop_
_entity.id
_entity.type
_entity.pdbx_description
1 polymer ?
#
loop_
_entity_poly.entity_id
_entity_poly.type
_entity_poly.pdbx_seq_one_letter_code
_entity_poly.pdbx_strand_id
1 'polypeptide(L)'
;MMIMQILLVFDWSLITEDGIMISLVGYLVVFFSLILLSLVFGALPKVLNFNLKRKLKKKGEHEQAKKVDEEIPGEVNAAIGMSLFLYFNELHDTEQTILTMKKVSKRYSPWNSKIYNVINFRR
;
A
#
# COMPACT_ATOMS: atom_id res chain seq x y z
N MET A 1 -27.26 35.63 29.93
CA MET A 1 -27.07 34.31 29.29
C MET A 1 -25.89 33.65 29.99
N MET A 2 -26.17 32.80 30.98
CA MET A 2 -25.16 32.32 31.94
C MET A 2 -24.50 31.06 31.39
N ILE A 3 -23.21 31.16 31.07
CA ILE A 3 -22.38 30.02 30.67
C ILE A 3 -22.13 29.20 31.93
N MET A 4 -22.73 28.00 31.97
CA MET A 4 -22.50 27.03 33.03
C MET A 4 -21.11 26.42 32.82
N GLN A 5 -20.14 26.81 33.65
CA GLN A 5 -18.82 26.19 33.65
C GLN A 5 -18.95 24.77 34.19
N ILE A 6 -18.67 23.77 33.35
CA ILE A 6 -18.49 22.38 33.78
C ILE A 6 -17.16 22.32 34.53
N LEU A 7 -17.25 22.30 35.85
CA LEU A 7 -16.12 22.03 36.73
C LEU A 7 -15.84 20.53 36.64
N LEU A 8 -14.77 20.15 35.93
CA LEU A 8 -14.26 18.78 35.97
C LEU A 8 -13.64 18.56 37.35
N VAL A 9 -14.45 18.04 38.27
CA VAL A 9 -13.98 17.59 39.58
C VAL A 9 -13.41 16.19 39.39
N PHE A 10 -12.09 16.08 39.49
CA PHE A 10 -11.40 14.77 39.45
C PHE A 10 -11.63 14.06 40.78
N ASP A 11 -12.56 13.11 40.79
CA ASP A 11 -12.83 12.28 41.95
C ASP A 11 -12.01 10.99 41.88
N TRP A 12 -10.87 10.99 42.59
CA TRP A 12 -9.95 9.86 42.68
C TRP A 12 -10.56 8.64 43.39
N SER A 13 -11.69 8.81 44.10
CA SER A 13 -12.39 7.71 44.78
C SER A 13 -13.07 6.73 43.81
N LEU A 14 -13.24 7.12 42.54
CA LEU A 14 -13.89 6.30 41.51
C LEU A 14 -12.92 5.33 40.81
N ILE A 15 -11.62 5.41 41.11
CA ILE A 15 -10.62 4.52 40.54
C ILE A 15 -10.72 3.16 41.23
N THR A 16 -11.31 2.19 40.55
CA THR A 16 -11.37 0.80 41.00
C THR A 16 -10.03 0.10 40.76
N GLU A 17 -9.70 -0.89 41.60
CA GLU A 17 -8.51 -1.72 41.41
C GLU A 17 -8.49 -2.39 40.03
N ASP A 18 -9.66 -2.83 39.56
CA ASP A 18 -9.84 -3.39 38.22
C ASP A 18 -9.49 -2.37 37.10
N GLY A 19 -9.86 -1.10 37.27
CA GLY A 19 -9.58 -0.05 36.29
C GLY A 19 -8.08 0.22 36.15
N ILE A 20 -7.33 0.12 37.25
CA ILE A 20 -5.86 0.22 37.26
C ILE A 20 -5.26 -0.98 36.53
N MET A 21 -5.74 -2.19 36.82
CA MET A 21 -5.23 -3.42 36.19
C MET A 21 -5.48 -3.42 34.68
N ILE A 22 -6.68 -3.07 34.23
CA ILE A 22 -7.03 -3.00 32.81
C ILE A 22 -6.14 -1.98 32.08
N SER A 23 -5.94 -0.80 32.68
CA SER A 23 -5.10 0.24 32.08
C SER A 23 -3.64 -0.20 31.98
N LEU A 24 -3.09 -0.81 33.03
CA LEU A 24 -1.73 -1.33 33.05
C LEU A 24 -1.52 -2.39 31.96
N VAL A 25 -2.42 -3.37 31.88
CA VAL A 25 -2.36 -4.43 30.86
C VAL A 25 -2.50 -3.83 29.46
N GLY A 26 -3.41 -2.88 29.27
CA GLY A 26 -3.60 -2.18 28.00
C GLY A 26 -2.34 -1.49 27.50
N TYR A 27 -1.67 -0.71 28.37
CA TYR A 27 -0.41 -0.07 28.03
C TYR A 27 0.68 -1.10 27.70
N LEU A 28 0.83 -2.15 28.52
CA LEU A 28 1.82 -3.20 28.29
C LEU A 28 1.62 -3.90 26.93
N VAL A 29 0.38 -4.23 26.57
CA VAL A 29 0.08 -4.88 25.29
C VAL A 29 0.40 -3.95 24.11
N VAL A 30 0.08 -2.67 24.20
CA VAL A 30 0.39 -1.69 23.14
C VAL A 30 1.91 -1.54 22.98
N PHE A 31 2.64 -1.35 24.08
CA PHE A 31 4.10 -1.26 24.05
C PHE A 31 4.73 -2.54 23.49
N PHE A 32 4.26 -3.70 23.93
CA PHE A 32 4.74 -4.99 23.45
C PHE A 32 4.50 -5.16 21.94
N SER A 33 3.30 -4.81 21.47
CA SER A 33 2.95 -4.84 20.05
C SER A 33 3.86 -3.95 19.20
N LEU A 34 4.15 -2.72 19.66
CA LEU A 34 5.04 -1.78 18.97
C LEU A 34 6.48 -2.31 18.91
N ILE A 35 7.00 -2.86 20.02
CA ILE A 35 8.35 -3.46 20.05
C ILE A 35 8.42 -4.65 19.10
N LEU A 36 7.44 -5.54 19.15
CA LEU A 36 7.40 -6.72 18.29
C LEU A 36 7.33 -6.32 16.81
N LEU A 37 6.50 -5.34 16.46
CA LEU A 37 6.38 -4.82 15.11
C LEU A 37 7.69 -4.17 14.62
N SER A 38 8.36 -3.40 15.48
CA SER A 38 9.67 -2.81 15.19
C SER A 38 10.73 -3.88 14.90
N LEU A 39 10.76 -4.96 15.70
CA LEU A 39 11.69 -6.07 15.48
C LEU A 39 11.40 -6.81 14.17
N VAL A 40 10.12 -7.04 13.84
CA VAL A 40 9.72 -7.67 12.57
C VAL A 40 10.20 -6.82 11.40
N PHE A 41 9.90 -5.52 11.39
CA PHE A 41 10.35 -4.62 10.32
C PHE A 41 11.87 -4.51 10.23
N GLY A 42 12.60 -4.56 11.35
CA GLY A 42 14.07 -4.59 11.34
C GLY A 42 14.66 -5.92 10.84
N ALA A 43 13.96 -7.04 11.04
CA ALA A 43 14.41 -8.36 10.59
C ALA A 43 14.10 -8.64 9.11
N LEU A 44 12.98 -8.13 8.60
CA LEU A 44 12.55 -8.31 7.21
C LEU A 44 13.63 -7.99 6.15
N PRO A 45 14.29 -6.80 6.15
CA PRO A 45 15.30 -6.48 5.14
C PRO A 45 16.52 -7.39 5.23
N LYS A 46 16.92 -7.81 6.45
CA LYS A 46 18.03 -8.74 6.66
C LYS A 46 17.73 -10.11 6.04
N VAL A 47 16.52 -10.62 6.24
CA VAL A 47 16.08 -11.91 5.66
C VAL A 47 15.99 -11.82 4.13
N LEU A 48 15.47 -10.72 3.60
CA LEU A 48 15.34 -10.52 2.16
C LEU A 48 16.72 -10.41 1.49
N ASN A 49 17.61 -9.57 2.03
CA ASN A 49 18.97 -9.37 1.53
C ASN A 49 19.79 -10.67 1.59
N PHE A 50 19.61 -11.47 2.63
CA PHE A 50 20.27 -12.77 2.73
C PHE A 50 19.85 -13.74 1.61
N ASN A 51 18.55 -13.81 1.32
CA ASN A 51 18.05 -14.62 0.20
C ASN A 51 18.52 -14.07 -1.16
N LEU A 52 18.51 -12.75 -1.33
CA LEU A 52 18.96 -12.09 -2.56
C LEU A 52 20.45 -12.35 -2.82
N LYS A 53 21.31 -12.17 -1.80
CA LYS A 53 22.74 -12.50 -1.89
C LYS A 53 22.99 -13.96 -2.23
N ARG A 54 22.25 -14.88 -1.62
CA ARG A 54 22.35 -16.32 -1.95
C ARG A 54 22.01 -16.57 -3.42
N LYS A 55 20.99 -15.90 -3.97
CA LYS A 55 20.64 -16.01 -5.39
C LYS A 55 21.71 -15.39 -6.31
N LEU A 56 22.23 -14.20 -5.97
CA LEU A 56 23.28 -13.51 -6.74
C LEU A 56 24.60 -14.29 -6.75
N LYS A 57 25.02 -14.83 -5.60
CA LYS A 57 26.21 -15.69 -5.50
C LYS A 57 26.08 -16.97 -6.33
N LYS A 58 24.88 -17.57 -6.41
CA LYS A 58 24.62 -18.73 -7.28
C LYS A 58 24.68 -18.38 -8.77
N LYS A 59 24.44 -17.13 -9.16
CA LYS A 59 24.56 -16.64 -10.53
C LYS A 59 25.98 -16.18 -10.91
N GLY A 60 26.93 -16.21 -9.98
CA GLY A 60 28.31 -15.75 -10.20
C GLY A 60 28.50 -14.23 -10.15
N GLU A 61 27.47 -13.46 -9.80
CA GLU A 61 27.51 -11.99 -9.74
C GLU A 61 27.99 -11.49 -8.36
N HIS A 62 29.25 -11.79 -8.04
CA HIS A 62 29.86 -11.49 -6.74
C HIS A 62 29.95 -9.99 -6.44
N GLU A 63 30.20 -9.16 -7.46
CA GLU A 63 30.23 -7.69 -7.37
C GLU A 63 28.86 -7.13 -6.93
N GLN A 64 27.77 -7.60 -7.54
CA GLN A 64 26.42 -7.15 -7.21
C GLN A 64 25.98 -7.64 -5.82
N ALA A 65 26.38 -8.86 -5.44
CA ALA A 65 26.11 -9.39 -4.09
C ALA A 65 26.79 -8.57 -2.98
N LYS A 66 27.90 -7.88 -3.27
CA LYS A 66 28.61 -6.98 -2.35
C LYS A 66 27.89 -5.63 -2.19
N LYS A 67 27.27 -5.13 -3.26
CA LYS A 67 26.46 -3.90 -3.24
C LYS A 67 25.13 -4.03 -2.48
N VAL A 68 24.62 -5.25 -2.27
CA VAL A 68 23.42 -5.50 -1.45
C VAL A 68 23.63 -5.13 0.03
N ASP A 69 24.87 -5.03 0.50
CA ASP A 69 25.19 -4.52 1.85
C ASP A 69 25.18 -3.00 1.95
N GLU A 70 25.12 -2.30 0.82
CA GLU A 70 25.10 -0.84 0.81
C GLU A 70 23.70 -0.38 1.20
N GLU A 71 23.57 0.13 2.43
CA GLU A 71 22.32 0.69 2.93
C GLU A 71 22.01 1.97 2.16
N ILE A 72 21.03 1.89 1.25
CA ILE A 72 20.53 3.07 0.54
C ILE A 72 19.71 3.92 1.53
N PRO A 73 20.04 5.22 1.70
CA PRO A 73 19.33 6.09 2.60
C PRO A 73 17.86 6.25 2.17
N GLY A 74 16.96 6.34 3.16
CA GLY A 74 15.51 6.35 2.93
C GLY A 74 15.04 7.52 2.06
N GLU A 75 15.73 8.65 2.11
CA GLU A 75 15.44 9.83 1.28
C GLU A 75 15.59 9.53 -0.23
N VAL A 76 16.61 8.74 -0.60
CA VAL A 76 16.85 8.36 -2.00
C VAL A 76 15.77 7.39 -2.46
N ASN A 77 15.40 6.42 -1.63
CA ASN A 77 14.29 5.51 -1.93
C ASN A 77 12.95 6.26 -2.07
N ALA A 78 12.70 7.27 -1.23
CA ALA A 78 11.51 8.12 -1.33
C ALA A 78 11.52 8.96 -2.62
N ALA A 79 12.66 9.55 -2.99
CA ALA A 79 12.81 10.28 -4.24
C ALA A 79 12.60 9.38 -5.46
N ILE A 80 13.15 8.15 -5.45
CA ILE A 80 12.91 7.15 -6.49
C ILE A 80 11.42 6.81 -6.57
N GLY A 81 10.78 6.51 -5.44
CA GLY A 81 9.34 6.22 -5.39
C GLY A 81 8.48 7.38 -5.91
N MET A 82 8.82 8.62 -5.56
CA MET A 82 8.14 9.82 -6.05
C MET A 82 8.32 9.99 -7.56
N SER A 83 9.55 9.79 -8.07
CA SER A 83 9.82 9.90 -9.50
C SER A 83 9.02 8.88 -10.32
N LEU A 84 8.95 7.63 -9.85
CA LEU A 84 8.13 6.59 -10.47
C LEU A 84 6.64 6.93 -10.39
N PHE A 85 6.15 7.39 -9.23
CA PHE A 85 4.76 7.79 -9.08
C PHE A 85 4.36 8.90 -10.07
N LEU A 86 5.16 9.96 -10.15
CA LEU A 86 4.93 11.06 -11.09
C LEU A 86 4.96 10.58 -12.55
N TYR A 87 5.97 9.77 -12.91
CA TYR A 87 6.11 9.23 -14.25
C TYR A 87 4.90 8.40 -14.66
N PHE A 88 4.43 7.48 -13.81
CA PHE A 88 3.26 6.67 -14.12
C PHE A 88 1.96 7.47 -14.09
N ASN A 89 1.85 8.46 -13.22
CA ASN A 89 0.68 9.33 -13.16
C ASN A 89 0.55 10.21 -14.41
N GLU A 90 1.66 10.62 -15.02
CA GLU A 90 1.69 11.37 -16.28
C GLU A 90 1.30 10.50 -17.49
N LEU A 91 1.59 9.20 -17.46
CA LEU A 91 1.25 8.27 -18.54
C LEU A 91 -0.24 7.88 -18.59
N HIS A 92 -1.00 8.15 -17.53
CA HIS A 92 -2.45 7.95 -17.54
C HIS A 92 -3.14 9.17 -18.16
N ASP A 93 -3.72 9.00 -19.36
CA ASP A 93 -4.65 9.99 -19.89
C ASP A 93 -5.79 10.21 -18.90
N THR A 94 -6.08 11.47 -18.54
CA THR A 94 -7.24 11.81 -17.72
C THR A 94 -8.50 11.45 -18.51
N GLU A 95 -9.06 10.27 -18.26
CA GLU A 95 -10.30 9.86 -18.92
C GLU A 95 -11.43 10.83 -18.54
N GLN A 96 -11.95 11.57 -19.52
CA GLN A 96 -13.14 12.38 -19.31
C GLN A 96 -14.32 11.42 -19.08
N THR A 97 -14.82 11.33 -17.85
CA THR A 97 -15.96 10.47 -17.47
C THR A 97 -17.31 10.93 -18.06
N ILE A 98 -17.31 11.97 -18.90
CA ILE A 98 -18.50 12.38 -19.66
C ILE A 98 -18.58 11.53 -20.92
N LEU A 99 -19.16 10.33 -20.77
CA LEU A 99 -19.55 9.47 -21.89
C LEU A 99 -20.67 10.15 -22.70
N THR A 100 -20.31 11.02 -23.64
CA THR A 100 -21.28 11.62 -24.56
C THR A 100 -21.63 10.59 -25.65
N MET A 101 -22.49 9.63 -25.30
CA MET A 101 -22.96 8.63 -26.24
C MET A 101 -23.92 9.27 -27.24
N LYS A 102 -23.40 9.70 -28.40
CA LYS A 102 -24.23 10.07 -29.54
C LYS A 102 -24.90 8.81 -30.07
N LYS A 103 -26.14 8.57 -29.68
CA LYS A 103 -26.96 7.45 -30.17
C LYS A 103 -27.21 7.63 -31.67
N VAL A 104 -26.33 7.05 -32.48
CA VAL A 104 -26.58 6.91 -33.93
C VAL A 104 -27.65 5.83 -34.06
N SER A 105 -28.72 6.08 -34.80
CA SER A 105 -29.87 5.16 -34.99
C SER A 105 -29.53 3.91 -35.82
N LYS A 106 -28.29 3.43 -35.78
CA LYS A 106 -27.88 2.23 -36.50
C LYS A 106 -28.33 1.01 -35.71
N ARG A 107 -29.18 0.17 -36.31
CA ARG A 107 -29.65 -1.12 -35.77
C ARG A 107 -28.54 -2.18 -35.63
N TYR A 108 -27.32 -1.89 -36.06
CA TYR A 108 -26.19 -2.80 -36.03
C TYR A 108 -24.99 -2.15 -35.35
N SER A 109 -24.27 -2.95 -34.56
CA SER A 109 -22.97 -2.57 -34.01
C SER A 109 -21.88 -2.87 -35.04
N PRO A 110 -20.94 -1.94 -35.31
CA PRO A 110 -19.82 -2.17 -36.22
C PRO A 110 -18.81 -3.20 -35.68
N TRP A 111 -18.88 -3.58 -34.40
CA TRP A 111 -17.94 -4.53 -33.79
C TRP A 111 -18.31 -6.01 -34.01
N ASN A 112 -19.57 -6.29 -34.38
CA ASN A 112 -20.02 -7.66 -34.64
C ASN A 112 -21.21 -7.66 -35.61
N SER A 113 -20.96 -7.39 -36.88
CA SER A 113 -21.97 -7.62 -37.91
C SER A 113 -21.77 -9.02 -38.50
N LYS A 114 -22.75 -9.91 -38.22
CA LYS A 114 -22.79 -11.32 -38.66
C LYS A 114 -22.66 -11.48 -40.19
N ILE A 115 -22.82 -10.40 -40.95
CA ILE A 115 -22.65 -10.32 -42.41
C ILE A 115 -21.24 -10.67 -42.89
N TYR A 116 -20.19 -10.48 -42.09
CA TYR A 116 -18.82 -10.81 -42.52
C TYR A 116 -18.43 -12.28 -42.32
N ASN A 117 -19.24 -13.07 -41.60
CA ASN A 117 -18.91 -14.46 -41.24
C ASN A 117 -19.63 -15.52 -42.09
N VAL A 118 -20.34 -15.11 -43.15
CA VAL A 118 -21.06 -16.00 -44.07
C VAL A 118 -20.33 -16.14 -45.40
N ILE A 119 -19.02 -16.32 -45.37
CA ILE A 119 -18.28 -16.79 -46.55
C ILE A 119 -18.38 -18.32 -46.58
N ASN A 120 -19.24 -18.74 -47.51
CA ASN A 120 -19.67 -20.07 -47.85
C ASN A 120 -18.49 -20.97 -48.29
N PHE A 121 -17.96 -21.82 -47.40
CA PHE A 121 -17.12 -22.94 -47.81
C PHE A 121 -18.02 -24.04 -48.40
N ARG A 122 -18.26 -23.96 -49.70
CA ARG A 122 -18.88 -25.02 -50.47
C ARG A 122 -17.81 -26.06 -50.82
N ARG A 123 -17.99 -27.30 -50.33
CA ARG A 123 -17.21 -28.49 -50.69
C ARG A 123 -17.37 -28.85 -52.16
#